data_AF-A0A7S0Y1W5-F1
#
_entry.id   AF-A0A7S0Y1W5-F1
#
_cell.length_a   1.000
_cell.length_b   1.000
_cell.length_c   1.000
_cell.angle_alpha   90.00
_cell.angle_beta   90.00
_cell.angle_gamma   90.00
#
_symmetry.space_group_name_H-M   'P 1'
#
loop_
_entity.id
_entity.type
_entity.pdbx_description
1 polymer ?
#
loop_
_entity_poly.entity_id
_entity_poly.type
_entity_poly.pdbx_seq_one_letter_code
_entity_poly.pdbx_strand_id
1 'polypeptide(L)'
;MLLDLDRNNVQPPWDEAKARRGIEALPLLRVGAPIEGEEAASKGSPGEDQHQGAGAGVSCGVCLEDFEDGEAVRSLPCGHVLHPPCLDDYVMIHRYETCPIDRRPIFTGEDSDQGGKKGG
;
A
#
# COMPACT_ATOMS: atom_id res chain seq x y z
N MET A 1 -41.74 -17.50 18.98
CA MET A 1 -40.33 -17.94 18.92
C MET A 1 -39.84 -17.56 17.52
N LEU A 2 -39.32 -16.33 17.37
CA LEU A 2 -38.76 -15.82 16.12
C LEU A 2 -37.26 -16.15 16.11
N LEU A 3 -36.79 -16.83 15.08
CA LEU A 3 -35.37 -17.07 14.81
C LEU A 3 -34.93 -16.07 13.74
N ASP A 4 -34.36 -14.95 14.13
CA ASP A 4 -33.68 -14.04 13.20
C ASP A 4 -32.41 -13.51 13.87
N LEU A 5 -31.34 -14.30 13.72
CA LEU A 5 -29.96 -13.87 13.84
C LEU A 5 -29.74 -12.73 12.83
N ASP A 6 -29.67 -11.47 13.28
CA ASP A 6 -29.20 -10.39 12.42
C ASP A 6 -28.20 -9.49 13.14
N ARG A 7 -27.02 -9.38 12.52
CA ARG A 7 -26.02 -8.30 12.70
C ARG A 7 -25.09 -8.33 13.91
N ASN A 8 -24.71 -9.50 14.38
CA ASN A 8 -23.39 -9.62 15.03
C ASN A 8 -22.48 -10.63 14.33
N ASN A 9 -22.70 -10.78 13.02
CA ASN A 9 -21.87 -11.52 12.10
C ASN A 9 -20.44 -10.95 12.08
N VAL A 10 -19.64 -11.45 13.02
CA VAL A 10 -18.24 -11.84 12.87
C VAL A 10 -17.46 -10.92 11.94
N GLN A 11 -16.85 -9.88 12.52
CA GLN A 11 -15.50 -9.57 12.09
C GLN A 11 -14.62 -10.68 12.70
N PRO A 12 -14.00 -11.57 11.91
CA PRO A 12 -13.04 -12.52 12.47
C PRO A 12 -11.98 -11.73 13.25
N PRO A 13 -11.35 -12.32 14.29
CA PRO A 13 -10.29 -11.64 15.03
C PRO A 13 -9.21 -11.32 14.01
N TRP A 14 -9.08 -10.05 13.63
CA TRP A 14 -8.07 -9.60 12.71
C TRP A 14 -6.75 -10.22 13.17
N ASP A 15 -6.12 -10.98 12.28
CA ASP A 15 -4.97 -11.77 12.67
C ASP A 15 -3.74 -10.87 12.57
N GLU A 16 -3.46 -10.15 13.66
CA GLU A 16 -2.33 -9.21 13.75
C GLU A 16 -1.03 -9.88 13.31
N ALA A 17 -0.82 -11.13 13.73
CA ALA A 17 0.36 -11.88 13.37
C ALA A 17 0.42 -12.12 11.85
N LYS A 18 -0.70 -12.49 11.22
CA LYS A 18 -0.78 -12.60 9.76
C LYS A 18 -0.48 -11.26 9.08
N ALA A 19 -1.08 -10.18 9.54
CA ALA A 19 -0.86 -8.84 8.98
C ALA A 19 0.61 -8.44 9.09
N ARG A 20 1.25 -8.66 10.23
CA ARG A 20 2.66 -8.30 10.48
C ARG A 20 3.58 -9.08 9.55
N ARG A 21 3.37 -10.40 9.48
CA ARG A 21 4.08 -11.27 8.54
C ARG A 21 3.91 -10.83 7.09
N GLY A 22 2.71 -10.39 6.72
CA GLY A 22 2.43 -9.87 5.39
C GLY A 22 3.23 -8.61 5.09
N ILE A 23 3.26 -7.65 6.02
CA ILE A 23 4.02 -6.41 5.85
C ILE A 23 5.51 -6.71 5.80
N GLU A 24 6.00 -7.54 6.72
CA GLU A 24 7.41 -7.95 6.79
C GLU A 24 7.89 -8.67 5.53
N ALA A 25 7.00 -9.41 4.86
CA ALA A 25 7.31 -10.09 3.60
C ALA A 25 7.44 -9.15 2.40
N LEU A 26 7.00 -7.88 2.50
CA LEU A 26 7.13 -6.93 1.40
C LEU A 26 8.58 -6.45 1.22
N PRO A 27 9.03 -6.25 -0.03
CA PRO A 27 10.37 -5.76 -0.29
C PRO A 27 10.59 -4.37 0.31
N LEU A 28 11.61 -4.26 1.17
CA LEU A 28 12.11 -3.01 1.71
C LEU A 28 13.20 -2.49 0.76
N LEU A 29 12.88 -1.42 0.02
CA LEU A 29 13.78 -0.74 -0.90
C LEU A 29 14.35 0.51 -0.24
N ARG A 30 15.52 0.96 -0.71
CA ARG A 30 16.10 2.25 -0.31
C ARG A 30 15.98 3.23 -1.46
N VAL A 31 15.46 4.41 -1.17
CA VAL A 31 15.30 5.51 -2.12
C VAL A 31 16.68 6.11 -2.41
N GLY A 32 16.88 6.67 -3.60
CA GLY A 32 18.11 7.39 -3.91
C GLY A 32 19.37 6.54 -4.14
N ALA A 33 19.25 5.27 -4.55
CA ALA A 33 20.40 4.61 -5.17
C ALA A 33 20.75 5.38 -6.45
N PRO A 34 21.94 6.01 -6.55
CA PRO A 34 22.33 6.66 -7.78
C PRO A 34 22.35 5.59 -8.87
N ILE A 35 21.66 5.85 -9.98
CA ILE A 35 22.06 5.24 -11.24
C ILE A 35 23.48 5.77 -11.49
N GLU A 36 24.49 5.02 -11.05
CA GLU A 36 25.88 5.43 -11.24
C GLU A 36 26.14 5.56 -12.74
N GLY A 37 26.27 6.80 -13.19
CA GLY A 37 26.76 7.15 -14.51
C GLY A 37 25.73 7.80 -15.42
N GLU A 38 25.33 9.04 -15.15
CA GLU A 38 25.21 10.07 -16.19
C GLU A 38 25.07 11.47 -15.58
N GLU A 39 26.22 12.13 -15.46
CA GLU A 39 26.37 13.56 -15.22
C GLU A 39 25.62 14.35 -16.30
N ALA A 40 24.50 14.98 -15.97
CA ALA A 40 23.99 16.09 -16.77
C ALA A 40 23.15 17.03 -15.91
N ALA A 41 23.79 18.11 -15.44
CA ALA A 41 23.09 19.34 -15.14
C ALA A 41 22.20 19.74 -16.33
N SER A 42 20.91 19.96 -16.11
CA SER A 42 20.12 20.87 -16.94
C SER A 42 18.85 21.30 -16.24
N LYS A 43 18.72 22.61 -16.12
CA LYS A 43 17.60 23.39 -15.60
C LYS A 43 16.29 23.04 -16.33
N GLY A 44 15.17 23.08 -15.60
CA GLY A 44 13.83 23.20 -16.17
C GLY A 44 12.95 24.11 -15.32
N SER A 45 12.41 25.17 -15.93
CA SER A 45 11.56 26.23 -15.34
C SER A 45 10.18 25.73 -14.87
N PRO A 46 9.50 26.48 -13.98
CA PRO A 46 8.08 26.27 -13.69
C PRO A 46 7.22 26.83 -14.84
N GLY A 47 6.24 26.03 -15.29
CA GLY A 47 5.26 26.39 -16.31
C GLY A 47 3.89 25.80 -15.95
N GLU A 48 2.86 26.59 -16.17
CA GLU A 48 1.53 26.52 -15.55
C GLU A 48 0.54 25.48 -16.13
N ASP A 49 -0.50 25.24 -15.31
CA ASP A 49 -1.86 24.73 -15.61
C ASP A 49 -2.07 23.49 -16.50
N GLN A 50 -2.44 22.37 -15.87
CA GLN A 50 -3.51 21.46 -16.30
C GLN A 50 -3.80 20.38 -15.24
N HIS A 51 -5.08 20.25 -14.92
CA HIS A 51 -5.67 19.38 -13.91
C HIS A 51 -5.55 17.90 -14.30
N GLN A 52 -4.79 17.10 -13.53
CA GLN A 52 -4.94 15.68 -13.16
C GLN A 52 -3.55 15.04 -12.98
N GLY A 53 -3.21 14.78 -11.72
CA GLY A 53 -1.85 14.54 -11.25
C GLY A 53 -1.24 13.23 -11.70
N ALA A 54 -0.07 13.34 -12.30
CA ALA A 54 0.95 12.30 -12.36
C ALA A 54 2.32 13.02 -12.40
N GLY A 55 2.56 13.86 -11.39
CA GLY A 55 3.90 14.35 -11.13
C GLY A 55 4.75 13.14 -10.78
N ALA A 56 5.76 12.87 -11.60
CA ALA A 56 6.73 11.80 -11.44
C ALA A 56 7.69 12.07 -10.25
N GLY A 57 7.13 12.39 -9.09
CA GLY A 57 7.78 12.40 -7.80
C GLY A 57 7.17 11.25 -7.01
N VAL A 58 7.98 10.27 -6.67
CA VAL A 58 7.54 9.14 -5.85
C VAL A 58 7.25 9.72 -4.46
N SER A 59 5.99 9.72 -4.02
CA SER A 59 5.58 10.22 -2.70
C SER A 59 4.69 9.19 -1.99
N CYS A 60 4.64 9.27 -0.66
CA CYS A 60 3.89 8.31 0.12
C CYS A 60 2.39 8.58 0.03
N GLY A 61 1.61 7.65 -0.53
CA GLY A 61 0.14 7.78 -0.65
C GLY A 61 -0.65 7.82 0.67
N VAL A 62 0.02 7.72 1.83
CA VAL A 62 -0.59 7.78 3.16
C VAL A 62 -0.33 9.13 3.84
N CYS A 63 0.94 9.51 4.00
CA CYS A 63 1.30 10.80 4.62
C CYS A 63 1.45 11.96 3.62
N LEU A 64 1.43 11.66 2.31
CA LEU A 64 1.60 12.61 1.21
C LEU A 64 2.95 13.35 1.19
N GLU A 65 3.93 12.85 1.95
CA GLU A 65 5.31 13.37 1.99
C GLU A 65 6.16 12.75 0.88
N ASP A 66 7.16 13.50 0.41
CA ASP A 66 8.19 13.01 -0.51
C ASP A 66 9.12 12.02 0.20
N PHE A 67 9.72 11.10 -0.55
CA PHE A 67 10.73 10.20 0.01
C PHE A 67 12.13 10.83 -0.05
N GLU A 68 12.89 10.71 1.04
CA GLU A 68 14.27 11.20 1.11
C GLU A 68 15.28 10.19 0.54
N ASP A 69 16.46 10.67 0.10
CA ASP A 69 17.53 9.76 -0.33
C ASP A 69 18.04 8.90 0.83
N GLY A 70 18.27 7.61 0.55
CA GLY A 70 18.62 6.61 1.55
C GLY A 70 17.44 6.13 2.40
N GLU A 71 16.24 6.72 2.27
CA GLU A 71 15.08 6.35 3.08
C GLU A 71 14.54 4.96 2.72
N ALA A 72 14.09 4.23 3.75
CA ALA A 72 13.53 2.90 3.56
C ALA A 72 12.05 3.00 3.19
N VAL A 73 11.68 2.39 2.07
CA VAL A 73 10.31 2.33 1.55
C VAL A 73 9.89 0.89 1.33
N ARG A 74 8.61 0.58 1.53
CA ARG A 74 8.05 -0.73 1.19
C ARG A 74 7.36 -0.64 -0.17
N SER A 75 7.75 -1.54 -1.07
CA SER A 75 7.07 -1.73 -2.35
C SER A 75 5.94 -2.74 -2.20
N LEU A 76 4.76 -2.37 -2.70
CA LEU A 76 3.59 -3.24 -2.74
C LEU A 76 3.59 -4.06 -4.04
N PRO A 77 2.90 -5.22 -4.09
CA PRO A 77 2.80 -6.03 -5.30
C PRO A 77 2.10 -5.33 -6.47
N CYS A 78 1.34 -4.27 -6.20
CA CYS A 78 0.72 -3.44 -7.24
C CYS A 78 1.68 -2.43 -7.88
N GLY A 79 2.90 -2.28 -7.36
CA GLY A 79 3.92 -1.34 -7.85
C GLY A 79 3.95 0.01 -7.12
N HIS A 80 3.03 0.26 -6.18
CA HIS A 80 3.06 1.44 -5.34
C HIS A 80 4.05 1.30 -4.18
N VAL A 81 4.62 2.41 -3.74
CA VAL A 81 5.55 2.44 -2.60
C VAL A 81 5.00 3.30 -1.47
N LEU A 82 5.27 2.90 -0.23
CA LEU A 82 4.81 3.56 0.98
C LEU A 82 5.91 3.54 2.04
N HIS A 83 5.90 4.48 2.98
CA HIS A 83 6.78 4.39 4.14
C HIS A 83 6.45 3.12 4.96
N PRO A 84 7.45 2.39 5.47
CA PRO A 84 7.26 1.27 6.38
C PRO A 84 6.34 1.61 7.56
N PRO A 85 6.55 2.71 8.32
CA PRO A 85 5.63 3.08 9.40
C PRO A 85 4.23 3.41 8.91
N CYS A 86 4.10 4.10 7.77
CA CYS A 86 2.77 4.41 7.22
C CYS A 86 2.00 3.17 6.79
N LEU A 87 2.69 2.18 6.21
CA LEU A 87 2.08 0.91 5.82
C LEU A 87 1.71 0.07 7.06
N ASP A 88 2.59 0.02 8.06
CA ASP A 88 2.32 -0.62 9.36
C ASP A 88 1.07 -0.01 10.00
N ASP A 89 0.99 1.32 10.16
CA ASP A 89 -0.20 1.97 10.73
C ASP A 89 -1.46 1.71 9.89
N TYR A 90 -1.33 1.80 8.57
CA TYR A 90 -2.46 1.56 7.66
C TYR A 90 -3.05 0.15 7.81
N VAL A 91 -2.20 -0.88 7.91
CA VAL A 91 -2.66 -2.26 8.04
C VAL A 91 -3.00 -2.59 9.50
N MET A 92 -2.20 -2.16 10.48
CA MET A 92 -2.36 -2.53 11.89
C MET A 92 -3.50 -1.75 12.57
N ILE A 93 -3.54 -0.43 12.36
CA ILE A 93 -4.52 0.45 13.00
C ILE A 93 -5.83 0.39 12.23
N HIS A 94 -5.77 0.61 10.91
CA HIS A 94 -6.98 0.68 10.09
C HIS A 94 -7.45 -0.68 9.56
N ARG A 95 -6.65 -1.74 9.70
CA ARG A 95 -7.02 -3.13 9.34
C ARG A 95 -7.37 -3.28 7.86
N TYR A 96 -6.69 -2.50 7.01
CA TYR A 96 -6.84 -2.59 5.57
C TYR A 96 -5.66 -3.31 4.93
N GLU A 97 -5.92 -4.48 4.35
CA GLU A 97 -4.95 -5.27 3.59
C GLU A 97 -4.97 -4.97 2.07
N THR A 98 -5.46 -3.78 1.69
CA THR A 98 -5.56 -3.31 0.30
C THR A 98 -4.83 -2.00 0.12
N CYS A 99 -4.15 -1.80 -1.01
CA CYS A 99 -3.41 -0.57 -1.29
C CYS A 99 -4.32 0.67 -1.19
N PRO A 100 -3.89 1.73 -0.47
CA PRO A 100 -4.68 2.97 -0.36
C PRO A 100 -4.84 3.71 -1.69
N ILE A 101 -4.02 3.40 -2.70
CA ILE A 101 -3.99 4.08 -3.99
C ILE A 101 -4.90 3.39 -5.01
N ASP A 102 -4.73 2.07 -5.21
CA ASP A 102 -5.45 1.30 -6.24
C ASP A 102 -6.33 0.17 -5.69
N ARG A 103 -6.45 0.06 -4.36
CA ARG A 103 -7.29 -0.93 -3.65
C ARG A 103 -6.97 -2.39 -3.97
N ARG A 104 -5.78 -2.67 -4.51
CA ARG A 104 -5.31 -4.05 -4.77
C ARG A 104 -4.76 -4.69 -3.49
N PRO A 105 -4.82 -6.02 -3.33
CA PRO A 105 -4.33 -6.69 -2.14
C PRO A 105 -2.84 -6.41 -1.90
N ILE A 106 -2.50 -6.07 -0.66
CA ILE A 106 -1.13 -5.80 -0.20
C ILE A 106 -0.39 -7.13 0.00
N PHE A 107 -1.07 -8.15 0.51
CA PHE A 107 -0.52 -9.47 0.75
C PHE A 107 -1.00 -10.46 -0.31
N THR A 108 -0.08 -11.02 -1.08
CA THR A 108 -0.35 -12.15 -1.97
C THR A 108 -0.11 -13.45 -1.19
N GLY A 109 -0.95 -13.72 -0.20
CA GLY A 109 -0.89 -14.94 0.60
C GLY A 109 -2.21 -15.70 0.45
N GLU A 110 -2.14 -16.97 0.08
CA GLU A 110 -3.26 -17.87 -0.13
C GLU A 110 -4.18 -17.98 1.10
N ASP A 111 -5.24 -17.19 1.11
CA ASP A 111 -6.45 -17.48 1.87
C ASP A 111 -7.67 -17.12 1.01
N SER A 112 -7.81 -17.82 -0.12
CA SER A 112 -9.08 -17.87 -0.84
C SER A 112 -10.07 -18.71 0.00
N ASP A 113 -10.65 -18.13 1.05
CA ASP A 113 -11.92 -18.64 1.57
C ASP A 113 -13.04 -18.28 0.59
N GLN A 114 -13.61 -19.33 0.06
CA GLN A 114 -14.60 -19.42 -1.00
C GLN A 114 -15.85 -18.54 -0.75
N GLY A 115 -16.02 -17.47 -1.52
CA GLY A 115 -17.27 -16.70 -1.61
C GLY A 115 -18.06 -16.87 -2.92
N GLY A 116 -17.79 -17.93 -3.70
CA GLY A 116 -18.50 -18.24 -4.95
C GLY A 116 -19.79 -19.01 -4.68
N LYS A 117 -20.90 -18.31 -4.41
CA LYS A 117 -22.23 -18.90 -4.25
C LYS A 117 -22.70 -19.50 -5.59
N LYS A 118 -22.81 -20.83 -5.67
CA LYS A 118 -23.42 -21.56 -6.81
C LYS A 118 -24.91 -21.18 -6.89
N GLY A 119 -25.31 -20.57 -8.00
CA GLY A 119 -26.73 -20.44 -8.37
C GLY A 119 -27.25 -21.80 -8.82
N GLY A 120 -28.38 -22.22 -8.24
CA GLY A 120 -29.16 -23.40 -8.66
C GLY A 120 -30.27 -23.00 -9.62
#